data_AF-A0A2U9IRS7-F1
#
_entry.id   AF-A0A2U9IRS7-F1
#
_cell.length_a   1.000
_cell.length_b   1.000
_cell.length_c   1.000
_cell.angle_alpha   90.00
_cell.angle_beta   90.00
_cell.angle_gamma   90.00
#
_symmetry.space_group_name_H-M   'P 1'
#
loop_
_entity.id
_entity.type
_entity.pdbx_description
1 polymer ?
#
loop_
_entity_poly.entity_id
_entity_poly.type
_entity_poly.pdbx_seq_one_letter_code
_entity_poly.pdbx_strand_id
1 'polypeptide(L)'
;MLNVGLLISKKAREIIRDETLRNVFDEARLSYVAEMGDFVFEDLKQNDVKSLLVINEVGKERWMDEIDQKLGISPLAILTIPSSWFSGKSQDFIYALLMGYSIRAQLMDLVYRVQPTRASSVSRRSLLKLKVYEYKPYPVLFDEVHAEREINRAIEACSQGLVVKSPEGPSVGSPEKCTACGYCSASTFLGYLEVPTATTDQVVAFINAVVRYYSKPASILFTDSIPQDVPEGIFPFTVPCVASVHDAFVASSYASGLNPIIHVSSSCETRELALKRLEEIPSRFPGTNLPVKKARDDEELKKILEAPPLALERSEIPEEVVLHRSRRRSLLLWSIEEMGKKVSLNPEDQVPGVYNVQVDPNKCVLCGVCVRACQMLVPDLKGNDNLELTYNIPYCIGSERCVKNCPENAVSVTGLAKISDLKKKTMNKAVVAKCRICGKPIGSEKVKVRVDSMLISQGFQGTAQYTDVCNECKQKELTKIWVERLLSGRK
;
A
#
# COMPACT_ATOMS: atom_id res chain seq x y z
N MET A 1 8.23 12.47 11.38
CA MET A 1 7.66 13.61 10.63
C MET A 1 8.77 14.64 10.43
N LEU A 2 8.79 15.29 9.27
CA LEU A 2 9.76 16.33 8.95
C LEU A 2 9.31 17.69 9.49
N ASN A 3 10.27 18.54 9.85
CA ASN A 3 10.03 19.96 10.12
C ASN A 3 9.68 20.66 8.80
N VAL A 4 8.47 21.23 8.71
CA VAL A 4 7.96 21.84 7.48
C VAL A 4 7.94 23.37 7.60
N GLY A 5 8.42 24.03 6.55
CA GLY A 5 8.24 25.46 6.34
C GLY A 5 7.18 25.74 5.26
N LEU A 6 6.37 26.78 5.46
CA LEU A 6 5.46 27.32 4.44
C LEU A 6 5.98 28.66 3.95
N LEU A 7 6.27 28.73 2.65
CA LEU A 7 6.66 29.96 1.97
C LEU A 7 5.52 30.42 1.07
N ILE A 8 5.13 31.69 1.19
CA ILE A 8 3.98 32.23 0.48
C ILE A 8 4.37 33.49 -0.30
N SER A 9 3.81 33.66 -1.50
CA SER A 9 3.96 34.93 -2.23
C SER A 9 3.07 36.01 -1.62
N LYS A 10 3.44 37.28 -1.78
CA LYS A 10 2.64 38.42 -1.29
C LYS A 10 1.16 38.35 -1.73
N LYS A 11 0.92 38.07 -3.01
CA LYS A 11 -0.42 37.92 -3.59
C LYS A 11 -1.19 36.76 -2.95
N ALA A 12 -0.54 35.62 -2.74
CA ALA A 12 -1.18 34.46 -2.11
C ALA A 12 -1.54 34.74 -0.64
N ARG A 13 -0.68 35.48 0.08
CA ARG A 13 -0.93 35.88 1.47
C ARG A 13 -2.17 36.75 1.63
N GLU A 14 -2.35 37.72 0.71
CA GLU A 14 -3.55 38.56 0.67
C GLU A 14 -4.84 37.75 0.49
N ILE A 15 -4.79 36.67 -0.30
CA ILE A 15 -5.95 35.78 -0.54
C ILE A 15 -6.24 34.88 0.66
N ILE A 16 -5.20 34.23 1.21
CA ILE A 16 -5.33 33.23 2.29
C ILE A 16 -5.64 33.88 3.65
N ARG A 17 -5.17 35.11 3.88
CA ARG A 17 -5.26 35.87 5.14
C ARG A 17 -4.34 35.34 6.25
N ASP A 18 -3.83 36.27 7.05
CA ASP A 18 -2.87 35.97 8.13
C ASP A 18 -3.46 35.09 9.24
N GLU A 19 -4.75 35.21 9.53
CA GLU A 19 -5.44 34.38 10.53
C GLU A 19 -5.42 32.89 10.13
N THR A 20 -5.74 32.59 8.87
CA THR A 20 -5.72 31.21 8.35
C THR A 20 -4.30 30.65 8.35
N LEU A 21 -3.30 31.44 7.97
CA LEU A 21 -1.89 31.04 8.02
C LEU A 21 -1.44 30.71 9.45
N ARG A 22 -1.85 31.54 10.42
CA ARG A 22 -1.55 31.30 11.84
C ARG A 22 -2.20 30.01 12.34
N ASN A 23 -3.47 29.78 12.00
CA ASN A 23 -4.16 28.55 12.40
C ASN A 23 -3.51 27.31 11.79
N VAL A 24 -3.09 27.37 10.51
CA VAL A 24 -2.35 26.26 9.87
C VAL A 24 -0.99 26.06 10.54
N PHE A 25 -0.27 27.13 10.88
CA PHE A 25 1.00 27.04 11.60
C PHE A 25 0.86 26.29 12.92
N ASP A 26 -0.14 26.67 13.72
CA ASP A 26 -0.38 26.08 15.04
C ASP A 26 -0.90 24.64 14.92
N GLU A 27 -1.94 24.40 14.11
CA GLU A 27 -2.61 23.10 14.01
C GLU A 27 -1.75 22.05 13.29
N ALA A 28 -1.11 22.41 12.18
CA ALA A 28 -0.19 21.50 11.50
C ALA A 28 1.16 21.43 12.22
N ARG A 29 1.44 22.28 13.23
CA ARG A 29 2.75 22.35 13.91
C ARG A 29 3.89 22.60 12.93
N LEU A 30 3.71 23.59 12.06
CA LEU A 30 4.75 24.01 11.14
C LEU A 30 5.93 24.62 11.91
N SER A 31 7.14 24.48 11.38
CA SER A 31 8.35 25.05 11.99
C SER A 31 8.59 26.48 11.54
N TYR A 32 8.03 26.88 10.39
CA TYR A 32 8.24 28.19 9.80
C TYR A 32 7.09 28.57 8.86
N VAL A 33 6.62 29.83 8.91
CA VAL A 33 5.70 30.39 7.91
C VAL A 33 6.12 31.81 7.63
N ALA A 34 6.40 32.13 6.36
CA ALA A 34 6.74 33.48 5.97
C ALA A 34 6.42 33.79 4.51
N GLU A 35 6.25 35.09 4.26
CA GLU A 35 6.29 35.62 2.90
C GLU A 35 7.69 35.46 2.32
N MET A 36 7.79 35.08 1.05
CA MET A 36 9.08 34.91 0.37
C MET A 36 9.85 36.25 0.28
N GLY A 37 11.12 36.23 0.68
CA GLY A 37 12.00 37.41 0.68
C GLY A 37 13.49 37.06 0.54
N ASP A 38 14.36 38.02 0.85
CA ASP A 38 15.80 37.91 0.58
C ASP A 38 16.55 36.95 1.53
N PHE A 39 16.03 36.72 2.75
CA PHE A 39 16.69 35.95 3.82
C PHE A 39 16.23 34.49 3.94
N VAL A 40 15.48 33.97 2.96
CA VAL A 40 14.87 32.63 3.00
C VAL A 40 15.84 31.53 3.42
N PHE A 41 17.08 31.51 2.92
CA PHE A 41 18.02 30.46 3.31
C PHE A 41 18.42 30.49 4.79
N GLU A 42 18.60 31.68 5.35
CA GLU A 42 18.99 31.83 6.76
C GLU A 42 17.84 31.42 7.67
N ASP A 43 16.63 31.90 7.37
CA ASP A 43 15.44 31.60 8.16
C ASP A 43 15.10 30.10 8.15
N LEU A 44 15.15 29.47 6.98
CA LEU A 44 14.91 28.03 6.86
C LEU A 44 15.93 27.20 7.65
N LYS A 45 17.19 27.65 7.68
CA LYS A 45 18.26 27.00 8.46
C LYS A 45 18.05 27.17 9.96
N GLN A 46 17.71 28.38 10.41
CA GLN A 46 17.48 28.67 11.84
C GLN A 46 16.30 27.89 12.41
N ASN A 47 15.28 27.60 11.59
CA ASN A 47 14.10 26.84 11.98
C ASN A 47 14.20 25.33 11.68
N ASP A 48 15.39 24.83 11.33
CA ASP A 48 15.67 23.41 10.99
C ASP A 48 14.67 22.78 10.01
N VAL A 49 14.29 23.54 8.97
CA VAL A 49 13.31 23.08 7.98
C VAL A 49 13.89 21.95 7.12
N LYS A 50 13.13 20.87 6.93
CA LYS A 50 13.47 19.69 6.11
C LYS A 50 12.50 19.43 4.97
N SER A 51 11.36 20.11 4.91
CA SER A 51 10.44 20.05 3.77
C SER A 51 9.71 21.38 3.64
N LEU A 52 9.26 21.71 2.42
CA LEU A 52 8.65 22.99 2.12
C LEU A 52 7.31 22.84 1.42
N LEU A 53 6.34 23.64 1.85
CA LEU A 53 5.17 23.99 1.08
C LEU A 53 5.36 25.40 0.53
N VAL A 54 5.35 25.55 -0.79
CA VAL A 54 5.53 26.83 -1.47
C VAL A 54 4.24 27.20 -2.20
N ILE A 55 3.71 28.39 -1.91
CA ILE A 55 2.52 28.92 -2.56
C ILE A 55 2.94 30.09 -3.46
N ASN A 56 2.91 29.87 -4.77
CA ASN A 56 3.42 30.84 -5.75
C ASN A 56 2.65 30.80 -7.08
N GLU A 57 2.64 31.91 -7.83
CA GLU A 57 2.14 31.89 -9.21
C GLU A 57 3.10 31.05 -10.07
N VAL A 58 2.54 30.22 -10.96
CA VAL A 58 3.21 29.11 -11.66
C VAL A 58 4.61 29.47 -12.17
N GLY A 59 5.64 28.92 -11.51
CA GLY A 59 7.05 29.08 -11.88
C GLY A 59 7.98 28.54 -10.80
N LYS A 60 9.09 27.91 -11.21
CA LYS A 60 10.13 27.46 -10.28
C LYS A 60 10.96 28.68 -9.86
N GLU A 61 11.00 28.95 -8.56
CA GLU A 61 11.83 30.04 -8.04
C GLU A 61 13.32 29.71 -8.17
N ARG A 62 14.13 30.74 -8.46
CA ARG A 62 15.56 30.55 -8.72
C ARG A 62 16.31 29.95 -7.53
N TRP A 63 15.88 30.25 -6.31
CA TRP A 63 16.50 29.77 -5.08
C TRP A 63 16.25 28.27 -4.85
N MET A 64 15.17 27.70 -5.39
CA MET A 64 14.86 26.26 -5.26
C MET A 64 15.94 25.39 -5.93
N ASP A 65 16.65 25.92 -6.93
CA ASP A 65 17.73 25.20 -7.60
C ASP A 65 19.00 25.07 -6.74
N GLU A 66 19.12 25.82 -5.64
CA GLU A 66 20.31 25.82 -4.77
C GLU A 66 20.03 25.24 -3.39
N ILE A 67 18.79 24.88 -3.10
CA ILE A 67 18.33 24.54 -1.75
C ILE A 67 18.97 23.26 -1.20
N ASP A 68 19.22 22.28 -2.05
CA ASP A 68 19.89 21.05 -1.67
C ASP A 68 21.36 21.31 -1.31
N GLN A 69 22.06 22.12 -2.10
CA GLN A 69 23.46 22.47 -1.85
C GLN A 69 23.64 23.34 -0.60
N LYS A 70 22.69 24.25 -0.33
CA LYS A 70 22.80 25.22 0.77
C LYS A 70 22.23 24.71 2.10
N LEU A 71 21.13 23.95 2.06
CA LEU A 71 20.38 23.53 3.25
C LEU A 71 20.28 22.01 3.43
N GLY A 72 20.70 21.22 2.44
CA GLY A 72 20.52 19.76 2.47
C GLY A 72 19.07 19.32 2.33
N ILE A 73 18.15 20.22 1.94
CA ILE A 73 16.75 19.89 1.69
C ILE A 73 16.64 19.24 0.32
N SER A 74 16.08 18.04 0.26
CA SER A 74 15.84 17.37 -1.02
C SER A 74 14.90 18.20 -1.90
N PRO A 75 15.19 18.43 -3.19
CA PRO A 75 14.27 19.13 -4.09
C PRO A 75 12.92 18.44 -4.24
N LEU A 76 12.87 17.13 -3.98
CA LEU A 76 11.62 16.36 -3.95
C LEU A 76 10.80 16.60 -2.68
N ALA A 77 11.38 17.17 -1.62
CA ALA A 77 10.70 17.54 -0.38
C ALA A 77 9.99 18.90 -0.47
N ILE A 78 9.86 19.46 -1.67
CA ILE A 78 9.26 20.77 -1.93
C ILE A 78 7.97 20.57 -2.72
N LEU A 79 6.83 20.89 -2.10
CA LEU A 79 5.54 20.90 -2.74
C LEU A 79 5.21 22.33 -3.14
N THR A 80 4.90 22.55 -4.42
CA THR A 80 4.47 23.86 -4.92
C THR A 80 3.01 23.79 -5.32
N ILE A 81 2.20 24.73 -4.81
CA ILE A 81 0.79 24.89 -5.18
C ILE A 81 0.52 26.32 -5.64
N PRO A 82 -0.35 26.52 -6.65
CA PRO A 82 -0.59 27.85 -7.19
C PRO A 82 -1.54 28.66 -6.32
N SER A 83 -1.30 29.97 -6.27
CA SER A 83 -2.19 30.97 -5.65
C SER A 83 -3.62 30.93 -6.20
N SER A 84 -3.79 30.54 -7.47
CA SER A 84 -5.08 30.47 -8.14
C SER A 84 -6.06 29.51 -7.46
N TRP A 85 -5.57 28.46 -6.80
CA TRP A 85 -6.42 27.49 -6.10
C TRP A 85 -7.20 28.08 -4.92
N PHE A 86 -6.78 29.24 -4.41
CA PHE A 86 -7.39 29.90 -3.24
C PHE A 86 -8.31 31.07 -3.63
N SER A 87 -8.21 31.56 -4.87
CA SER A 87 -8.93 32.76 -5.29
C SER A 87 -10.44 32.53 -5.30
N GLY A 88 -11.18 33.37 -4.57
CA GLY A 88 -12.64 33.32 -4.50
C GLY A 88 -13.20 32.09 -3.77
N LYS A 89 -12.37 31.35 -3.02
CA LYS A 89 -12.80 30.17 -2.25
C LYS A 89 -13.15 30.51 -0.81
N SER A 90 -13.98 29.67 -0.21
CA SER A 90 -14.30 29.73 1.21
C SER A 90 -13.08 29.46 2.11
N GLN A 91 -13.09 30.02 3.32
CA GLN A 91 -11.95 29.88 4.25
C GLN A 91 -11.79 28.45 4.77
N ASP A 92 -12.88 27.70 4.93
CA ASP A 92 -12.84 26.26 5.27
C ASP A 92 -12.17 25.43 4.16
N PHE A 93 -12.43 25.74 2.88
CA PHE A 93 -11.74 25.08 1.77
C PHE A 93 -10.24 25.39 1.77
N ILE A 94 -9.88 26.69 1.87
CA ILE A 94 -8.49 27.15 1.90
C ILE A 94 -7.75 26.47 3.06
N TYR A 95 -8.33 26.50 4.25
CA TYR A 95 -7.76 25.89 5.45
C TYR A 95 -7.55 24.39 5.28
N ALA A 96 -8.57 23.64 4.83
CA ALA A 96 -8.46 22.20 4.63
C ALA A 96 -7.40 21.82 3.58
N LEU A 97 -7.29 22.57 2.49
CA LEU A 97 -6.29 22.35 1.45
C LEU A 97 -4.88 22.60 1.98
N LEU A 98 -4.67 23.68 2.74
CA LEU A 98 -3.39 23.99 3.37
C LEU A 98 -3.01 22.95 4.44
N MET A 99 -3.96 22.50 5.25
CA MET A 99 -3.75 21.43 6.23
C MET A 99 -3.34 20.13 5.52
N GLY A 100 -4.04 19.73 4.45
CA GLY A 100 -3.70 18.55 3.68
C GLY A 100 -2.28 18.59 3.11
N TYR A 101 -1.90 19.69 2.45
CA TYR A 101 -0.55 19.85 1.89
C TYR A 101 0.54 19.99 2.96
N SER A 102 0.23 20.63 4.09
CA SER A 102 1.17 20.76 5.21
C SER A 102 1.49 19.41 5.85
N ILE A 103 0.47 18.61 6.17
CA ILE A 103 0.66 17.27 6.74
C ILE A 103 1.33 16.35 5.70
N ARG A 104 0.96 16.46 4.43
CA ARG A 104 1.64 15.74 3.34
C ARG A 104 3.15 16.04 3.33
N ALA A 105 3.54 17.31 3.42
CA ALA A 105 4.94 17.72 3.47
C ALA A 105 5.70 17.11 4.67
N GLN A 106 5.03 16.96 5.82
CA GLN A 106 5.62 16.33 7.02
C GLN A 106 5.93 14.84 6.84
N LEU A 107 5.25 14.18 5.91
CA LEU A 107 5.35 12.73 5.63
C LEU A 107 6.19 12.43 4.39
N MET A 108 7.05 13.36 3.96
CA MET A 108 7.96 13.19 2.81
C MET A 108 9.33 12.61 3.19
N ASP A 109 9.47 11.91 4.31
CA ASP A 109 10.77 11.37 4.77
C ASP A 109 11.41 10.41 3.75
N LEU A 110 10.61 9.65 3.00
CA LEU A 110 11.11 8.74 1.95
C LEU A 110 11.86 9.44 0.82
N VAL A 111 11.67 10.75 0.59
CA VAL A 111 12.42 11.49 -0.43
C VAL A 111 13.91 11.54 -0.13
N TYR A 112 14.31 11.35 1.13
CA TYR A 112 15.71 11.31 1.56
C TYR A 112 16.36 9.93 1.35
N ARG A 113 15.59 8.92 0.97
CA ARG A 113 16.13 7.62 0.50
C ARG A 113 16.44 7.62 -1.00
N VAL A 114 16.00 8.65 -1.72
CA VAL A 114 16.25 8.83 -3.15
C VAL A 114 17.69 9.34 -3.34
N GLN A 115 18.46 8.64 -4.17
CA GLN A 115 19.80 9.06 -4.53
C GLN A 115 19.75 10.01 -5.73
N PRO A 116 20.60 11.06 -5.76
CA PRO A 116 20.72 11.92 -6.92
C PRO A 116 21.27 11.13 -8.10
N THR A 117 20.66 11.30 -9.27
CA THR A 117 21.07 10.66 -10.52
C THR A 117 21.78 11.64 -11.43
N ARG A 118 22.64 11.17 -12.34
CA ARG A 118 23.24 12.04 -13.35
C ARG A 118 22.15 12.66 -14.22
N ALA A 119 22.17 13.99 -14.36
CA ALA A 119 21.18 14.70 -15.15
C ALA A 119 21.31 14.35 -16.64
N SER A 120 20.17 14.11 -17.30
CA SER A 120 20.10 13.81 -18.74
C SER A 120 20.46 15.02 -19.62
N SER A 121 20.18 16.22 -19.13
CA SER A 121 20.56 17.50 -19.74
C SER A 121 21.05 18.48 -18.67
N VAL A 122 22.07 19.27 -19.00
CA VAL A 122 22.67 20.22 -18.05
C VAL A 122 22.70 21.60 -18.67
N SER A 123 22.03 22.57 -18.03
CA SER A 123 22.09 23.96 -18.46
C SER A 123 23.49 24.54 -18.26
N ARG A 124 23.88 25.57 -19.04
CA ARG A 124 25.16 26.30 -18.82
C ARG A 124 25.30 26.78 -17.37
N ARG A 125 24.19 27.23 -16.76
CA ARG A 125 24.15 27.67 -15.36
C ARG A 125 24.38 26.51 -14.39
N SER A 126 23.78 25.35 -14.65
CA SER A 126 23.98 24.15 -13.84
C SER A 126 25.43 23.66 -13.90
N LEU A 127 26.09 23.75 -15.05
CA LEU A 127 27.53 23.47 -15.20
C LEU A 127 28.39 24.44 -14.37
N LEU A 128 28.12 25.74 -14.43
CA LEU A 128 28.85 26.74 -13.62
C LEU A 128 28.71 26.51 -12.11
N LYS A 129 27.57 25.95 -11.68
CA LYS A 129 27.30 25.57 -10.28
C LYS A 129 27.64 24.11 -9.95
N LEU A 130 28.28 23.39 -10.87
CA LEU A 130 28.62 21.97 -10.75
C LEU A 130 27.41 21.06 -10.40
N LYS A 131 26.19 21.48 -10.73
CA LYS A 131 24.95 20.72 -10.53
C LYS A 131 24.67 19.83 -11.74
N VAL A 132 25.43 18.75 -11.83
CA VAL A 132 25.35 17.75 -12.92
C VAL A 132 24.45 16.55 -12.57
N TYR A 133 23.62 16.71 -11.53
CA TYR A 133 22.73 15.70 -11.01
C TYR A 133 21.30 16.24 -10.86
N GLU A 134 20.33 15.33 -10.82
CA GLU A 134 18.92 15.58 -10.62
C GLU A 134 18.33 14.56 -9.64
N TYR A 135 17.20 14.90 -9.02
CA TYR A 135 16.44 13.96 -8.20
C TYR A 135 15.21 13.52 -8.97
N LYS A 136 15.07 12.22 -9.18
CA LYS A 136 13.87 11.61 -9.77
C LYS A 136 13.06 10.93 -8.66
N PRO A 137 11.73 11.10 -8.57
CA PRO A 137 10.92 10.46 -7.54
C PRO A 137 10.65 8.98 -7.87
N TYR A 138 11.71 8.22 -8.18
CA TYR A 138 11.57 6.79 -8.45
C TYR A 138 11.12 6.05 -7.18
N PRO A 139 10.38 4.93 -7.32
CA PRO A 139 9.87 4.22 -6.15
C PRO A 139 10.98 3.68 -5.24
N VAL A 140 10.81 3.86 -3.93
CA VAL A 140 11.75 3.42 -2.89
C VAL A 140 11.07 2.46 -1.92
N LEU A 141 11.84 1.57 -1.32
CA LEU A 141 11.33 0.62 -0.35
C LEU A 141 10.99 1.35 0.96
N PHE A 142 9.74 1.21 1.42
CA PHE A 142 9.26 1.74 2.68
C PHE A 142 9.84 0.96 3.88
N ASP A 143 9.74 -0.36 3.81
CA ASP A 143 10.21 -1.29 4.83
C ASP A 143 10.51 -2.66 4.21
N GLU A 144 11.18 -3.55 4.93
CA GLU A 144 11.52 -4.88 4.45
C GLU A 144 10.29 -5.73 4.10
N VAL A 145 10.38 -6.49 3.00
CA VAL A 145 9.31 -7.39 2.56
C VAL A 145 9.88 -8.65 1.93
N HIS A 146 9.42 -9.80 2.42
CA HIS A 146 9.81 -11.11 1.89
C HIS A 146 8.67 -11.86 1.19
N ALA A 147 7.51 -11.22 1.02
CA ALA A 147 6.39 -11.76 0.27
C ALA A 147 6.76 -11.87 -1.22
N GLU A 148 7.09 -13.08 -1.69
CA GLU A 148 7.67 -13.30 -3.01
C GLU A 148 6.76 -12.83 -4.14
N ARG A 149 5.44 -13.03 -4.01
CA ARG A 149 4.47 -12.55 -4.98
C ARG A 149 4.37 -11.02 -5.02
N GLU A 150 4.58 -10.32 -3.90
CA GLU A 150 4.63 -8.86 -3.87
C GLU A 150 5.86 -8.37 -4.63
N ILE A 151 7.03 -8.94 -4.33
CA ILE A 151 8.31 -8.60 -4.97
C ILE A 151 8.25 -8.87 -6.47
N ASN A 152 7.83 -10.08 -6.88
CA ASN A 152 7.76 -10.46 -8.29
C ASN A 152 6.77 -9.59 -9.05
N ARG A 153 5.63 -9.22 -8.45
CA ARG A 153 4.68 -8.30 -9.08
C ARG A 153 5.29 -6.93 -9.34
N ALA A 154 6.09 -6.39 -8.42
CA ALA A 154 6.78 -5.12 -8.62
C ALA A 154 7.80 -5.19 -9.78
N ILE A 155 8.53 -6.30 -9.88
CA ILE A 155 9.52 -6.57 -10.93
C ILE A 155 8.82 -6.69 -12.30
N GLU A 156 7.82 -7.57 -12.39
CA GLU A 156 7.04 -7.84 -13.61
C GLU A 156 6.30 -6.60 -14.13
N ALA A 157 5.86 -5.71 -13.23
CA ALA A 157 5.17 -4.49 -13.60
C ALA A 157 6.09 -3.45 -14.24
N CYS A 158 7.41 -3.50 -14.02
CA CYS A 158 8.33 -2.51 -14.57
C CYS A 158 8.56 -2.73 -16.07
N SER A 159 7.90 -1.93 -16.92
CA SER A 159 8.07 -2.01 -18.38
C SER A 159 9.52 -1.76 -18.85
N GLN A 160 10.31 -1.04 -18.06
CA GLN A 160 11.72 -0.77 -18.34
C GLN A 160 12.68 -1.86 -17.80
N GLY A 161 12.17 -2.86 -17.06
CA GLY A 161 13.00 -3.91 -16.45
C GLY A 161 13.99 -3.41 -15.40
N LEU A 162 13.71 -2.29 -14.74
CA LEU A 162 14.64 -1.62 -13.81
C LEU A 162 14.43 -2.01 -12.34
N VAL A 163 13.28 -2.58 -12.01
CA VAL A 163 13.01 -3.08 -10.65
C VAL A 163 13.65 -4.46 -10.51
N VAL A 164 14.50 -4.60 -9.50
CA VAL A 164 15.24 -5.82 -9.20
C VAL A 164 14.93 -6.30 -7.79
N LYS A 165 15.26 -7.56 -7.50
CA LYS A 165 15.16 -8.14 -6.16
C LYS A 165 16.42 -7.84 -5.37
N SER A 166 16.29 -7.14 -4.25
CA SER A 166 17.33 -6.99 -3.21
C SER A 166 17.05 -7.94 -2.03
N PRO A 167 17.97 -8.08 -1.05
CA PRO A 167 17.72 -8.82 0.18
C PRO A 167 16.50 -8.32 0.98
N GLU A 168 16.31 -7.00 1.03
CA GLU A 168 15.26 -6.32 1.79
C GLU A 168 13.92 -6.30 1.07
N GLY A 169 13.91 -6.35 -0.27
CA GLY A 169 12.67 -6.26 -1.06
C GLY A 169 12.91 -5.87 -2.52
N PRO A 170 11.89 -5.34 -3.23
CA PRO A 170 12.10 -4.77 -4.56
C PRO A 170 12.85 -3.43 -4.48
N SER A 171 13.78 -3.19 -5.39
CA SER A 171 14.54 -1.93 -5.49
C SER A 171 14.74 -1.50 -6.95
N VAL A 172 14.90 -0.20 -7.19
CA VAL A 172 15.25 0.31 -8.53
C VAL A 172 16.76 0.21 -8.74
N GLY A 173 17.18 -0.68 -9.65
CA GLY A 173 18.61 -1.01 -9.85
C GLY A 173 19.40 0.02 -10.66
N SER A 174 18.74 0.74 -11.59
CA SER A 174 19.36 1.83 -12.37
C SER A 174 18.48 3.08 -12.35
N PRO A 175 18.50 3.84 -11.23
CA PRO A 175 17.62 4.98 -11.04
C PRO A 175 17.72 6.06 -12.12
N GLU A 176 18.89 6.24 -12.72
CA GLU A 176 19.13 7.22 -13.78
C GLU A 176 18.30 6.96 -15.05
N LYS A 177 17.95 5.69 -15.32
CA LYS A 177 17.11 5.26 -16.43
C LYS A 177 15.62 5.24 -16.11
N CYS A 178 15.26 5.34 -14.83
CA CYS A 178 13.88 5.27 -14.38
C CYS A 178 13.12 6.55 -14.79
N THR A 179 11.96 6.37 -15.41
CA THR A 179 11.05 7.49 -15.72
C THR A 179 10.19 7.92 -14.53
N ALA A 180 10.36 7.27 -13.37
CA ALA A 180 9.59 7.53 -12.15
C ALA A 180 8.06 7.45 -12.32
N CYS A 181 7.57 6.65 -13.28
CA CYS A 181 6.13 6.50 -13.54
C CYS A 181 5.35 5.87 -12.36
N GLY A 182 6.04 5.10 -11.50
CA GLY A 182 5.42 4.50 -10.31
C GLY A 182 4.44 3.34 -10.57
N TYR A 183 4.32 2.84 -11.80
CA TYR A 183 3.42 1.72 -12.12
C TYR A 183 3.71 0.45 -11.32
N CYS A 184 5.00 0.16 -11.05
CA CYS A 184 5.41 -0.94 -10.18
C CYS A 184 5.01 -0.74 -8.71
N SER A 185 4.81 0.50 -8.25
CA SER A 185 4.22 0.78 -6.95
C SER A 185 2.73 0.49 -6.97
N ALA A 186 1.99 1.06 -7.93
CA ALA A 186 0.53 0.97 -8.00
C ALA A 186 -0.02 -0.43 -8.26
N SER A 187 0.77 -1.28 -8.94
CA SER A 187 0.35 -2.61 -9.36
C SER A 187 0.55 -3.71 -8.32
N THR A 188 1.16 -3.38 -7.18
CA THR A 188 1.46 -4.31 -6.09
C THR A 188 0.31 -4.40 -5.09
N PHE A 189 0.35 -5.36 -4.16
CA PHE A 189 -0.77 -5.67 -3.28
C PHE A 189 -0.67 -5.02 -1.91
N LEU A 190 0.54 -4.78 -1.41
CA LEU A 190 0.78 -4.45 0.00
C LEU A 190 1.29 -3.02 0.19
N GLY A 191 1.96 -2.43 -0.81
CA GLY A 191 2.43 -1.03 -0.75
C GLY A 191 3.77 -0.86 -0.02
N TYR A 192 4.72 -1.76 -0.30
CA TYR A 192 6.09 -1.65 0.23
C TYR A 192 7.02 -0.85 -0.69
N LEU A 193 6.82 -0.92 -2.00
CA LEU A 193 7.54 -0.08 -2.95
C LEU A 193 6.74 1.20 -3.18
N GLU A 194 7.17 2.31 -2.60
CA GLU A 194 6.40 3.56 -2.51
C GLU A 194 6.96 4.66 -3.41
N VAL A 195 6.08 5.47 -4.00
CA VAL A 195 6.51 6.72 -4.64
C VAL A 195 6.76 7.75 -3.54
N PRO A 196 7.99 8.28 -3.39
CA PRO A 196 8.40 9.01 -2.19
C PRO A 196 7.64 10.34 -1.98
N THR A 197 7.06 10.90 -3.04
CA THR A 197 6.26 12.13 -3.00
C THR A 197 4.74 11.86 -2.98
N ALA A 198 4.31 10.61 -2.95
CA ALA A 198 2.90 10.20 -2.98
C ALA A 198 2.72 8.85 -2.26
N THR A 199 3.27 8.74 -1.04
CA THR A 199 3.23 7.51 -0.25
C THR A 199 1.82 7.20 0.25
N THR A 200 1.57 5.96 0.67
CA THR A 200 0.30 5.59 1.30
C THR A 200 -0.05 6.49 2.48
N ASP A 201 0.93 6.83 3.34
CA ASP A 201 0.70 7.67 4.52
C ASP A 201 0.37 9.12 4.13
N GLN A 202 1.05 9.66 3.11
CA GLN A 202 0.77 10.99 2.56
C GLN A 202 -0.66 11.10 2.00
N VAL A 203 -1.11 10.08 1.26
CA VAL A 203 -2.47 10.06 0.68
C VAL A 203 -3.52 9.97 1.79
N VAL A 204 -3.35 9.07 2.75
CA VAL A 204 -4.30 8.88 3.86
C VAL A 204 -4.38 10.12 4.73
N ALA A 205 -3.25 10.72 5.10
CA ALA A 205 -3.23 11.93 5.90
C ALA A 205 -3.89 13.12 5.17
N PHE A 206 -3.67 13.24 3.85
CA PHE A 206 -4.33 14.25 3.03
C PHE A 206 -5.86 14.06 3.00
N ILE A 207 -6.33 12.82 2.77
CA ILE A 207 -7.76 12.49 2.81
C ILE A 207 -8.36 12.87 4.18
N ASN A 208 -7.72 12.46 5.28
CA ASN A 208 -8.19 12.75 6.63
C ASN A 208 -8.25 14.26 6.91
N ALA A 209 -7.26 15.04 6.44
CA ALA A 209 -7.29 16.49 6.57
C ALA A 209 -8.51 17.11 5.88
N VAL A 210 -8.83 16.66 4.66
CA VAL A 210 -10.02 17.11 3.92
C VAL A 210 -11.31 16.71 4.65
N VAL A 211 -11.39 15.47 5.13
CA VAL A 211 -12.55 14.97 5.87
C VAL A 211 -12.81 15.78 7.14
N ARG A 212 -11.74 16.08 7.89
CA ARG A 212 -11.81 16.77 9.18
C ARG A 212 -12.17 18.25 9.05
N TYR A 213 -11.57 18.94 8.08
CA TYR A 213 -11.58 20.40 8.06
C TYR A 213 -12.54 21.03 7.05
N TYR A 214 -13.10 20.26 6.12
CA TYR A 214 -14.02 20.78 5.11
C TYR A 214 -15.29 19.94 5.08
N SER A 215 -16.44 20.44 5.54
CA SER A 215 -17.65 19.60 5.77
C SER A 215 -18.55 19.38 4.54
N LYS A 216 -18.46 20.22 3.51
CA LYS A 216 -19.31 20.18 2.31
C LYS A 216 -18.92 19.02 1.37
N PRO A 217 -19.78 18.56 0.44
CA PRO A 217 -19.40 17.54 -0.53
C PRO A 217 -18.09 17.85 -1.25
N ALA A 218 -17.21 16.87 -1.37
CA ALA A 218 -15.85 17.07 -1.84
C ALA A 218 -15.35 15.93 -2.75
N SER A 219 -14.38 16.25 -3.59
CA SER A 219 -13.66 15.33 -4.45
C SER A 219 -12.16 15.40 -4.18
N ILE A 220 -11.46 14.28 -4.29
CA ILE A 220 -10.00 14.25 -4.40
C ILE A 220 -9.64 14.09 -5.89
N LEU A 221 -8.84 15.00 -6.42
CA LEU A 221 -8.34 14.96 -7.79
C LEU A 221 -6.90 14.43 -7.81
N PHE A 222 -6.71 13.16 -8.15
CA PHE A 222 -5.40 12.59 -8.41
C PHE A 222 -4.93 12.97 -9.81
N THR A 223 -3.84 13.73 -9.93
CA THR A 223 -3.37 14.25 -11.21
C THR A 223 -1.86 14.37 -11.29
N ASP A 224 -1.29 14.21 -12.48
CA ASP A 224 0.15 14.33 -12.76
C ASP A 224 0.59 15.74 -13.20
N SER A 225 -0.33 16.70 -13.21
CA SER A 225 -0.02 18.11 -13.48
C SER A 225 -0.66 19.02 -12.43
N ILE A 226 -0.23 20.30 -12.41
CA ILE A 226 -0.86 21.33 -11.57
C ILE A 226 -1.98 21.96 -12.41
N PRO A 227 -3.27 21.66 -12.15
CA PRO A 227 -4.37 22.33 -12.84
C PRO A 227 -4.36 23.84 -12.58
N GLN A 228 -4.68 24.62 -13.61
CA GLN A 228 -4.62 26.09 -13.54
C GLN A 228 -5.65 26.68 -12.56
N ASP A 229 -6.87 26.13 -12.56
CA ASP A 229 -7.95 26.48 -11.64
C ASP A 229 -8.62 25.22 -11.13
N VAL A 230 -9.15 25.28 -9.91
CA VAL A 230 -9.83 24.17 -9.24
C VAL A 230 -11.10 24.69 -8.58
N PRO A 231 -12.29 24.14 -8.90
CA PRO A 231 -13.54 24.54 -8.25
C PRO A 231 -13.52 24.31 -6.73
N GLU A 232 -14.37 25.04 -6.00
CA GLU A 232 -14.54 24.76 -4.56
C GLU A 232 -15.03 23.32 -4.35
N GLY A 233 -14.48 22.66 -3.33
CA GLY A 233 -14.76 21.25 -3.03
C GLY A 233 -13.94 20.25 -3.86
N ILE A 234 -13.08 20.70 -4.77
CA ILE A 234 -12.12 19.84 -5.47
C ILE A 234 -10.74 20.01 -4.84
N PHE A 235 -10.22 18.96 -4.22
CA PHE A 235 -8.91 18.96 -3.56
C PHE A 235 -7.89 18.21 -4.43
N PRO A 236 -6.97 18.92 -5.10
CA PRO A 236 -5.95 18.28 -5.92
C PRO A 236 -4.93 17.56 -5.04
N PHE A 237 -4.59 16.34 -5.45
CA PHE A 237 -3.47 15.57 -4.97
C PHE A 237 -2.54 15.28 -6.15
N THR A 238 -1.49 16.08 -6.27
CA THR A 238 -0.50 15.92 -7.35
C THR A 238 0.33 14.65 -7.14
N VAL A 239 0.48 13.82 -8.17
CA VAL A 239 1.37 12.66 -8.19
C VAL A 239 2.43 12.85 -9.27
N PRO A 240 3.61 12.20 -9.21
CA PRO A 240 4.58 12.29 -10.31
C PRO A 240 4.05 11.74 -11.64
N CYS A 241 3.16 10.75 -11.56
CA CYS A 241 2.50 10.14 -12.72
C CYS A 241 1.24 9.41 -12.24
N VAL A 242 0.15 9.48 -13.01
CA VAL A 242 -1.09 8.74 -12.70
C VAL A 242 -0.87 7.22 -12.67
N ALA A 243 0.15 6.71 -13.36
CA ALA A 243 0.52 5.30 -13.29
C ALA A 243 0.85 4.83 -11.86
N SER A 244 1.14 5.75 -10.93
CA SER A 244 1.37 5.47 -9.50
C SER A 244 0.09 5.38 -8.64
N VAL A 245 -1.09 5.72 -9.16
CA VAL A 245 -2.34 5.73 -8.39
C VAL A 245 -2.83 4.31 -8.13
N HIS A 246 -2.85 3.91 -6.86
CA HIS A 246 -3.25 2.58 -6.41
C HIS A 246 -4.77 2.49 -6.15
N ASP A 247 -5.38 1.32 -6.36
CA ASP A 247 -6.84 1.10 -6.20
C ASP A 247 -7.32 1.45 -4.78
N ALA A 248 -6.53 1.13 -3.77
CA ALA A 248 -6.83 1.46 -2.37
C ALA A 248 -6.97 2.98 -2.11
N PHE A 249 -6.29 3.85 -2.87
CA PHE A 249 -6.44 5.30 -2.74
C PHE A 249 -7.81 5.76 -3.25
N VAL A 250 -8.26 5.17 -4.36
CA VAL A 250 -9.60 5.42 -4.93
C VAL A 250 -10.69 4.89 -4.01
N ALA A 251 -10.54 3.66 -3.52
CA ALA A 251 -11.50 3.04 -2.61
C ALA A 251 -11.59 3.79 -1.27
N SER A 252 -10.46 4.17 -0.68
CA SER A 252 -10.45 4.90 0.60
C SER A 252 -10.99 6.31 0.48
N SER A 253 -10.80 6.99 -0.66
CA SER A 253 -11.45 8.28 -0.92
C SER A 253 -12.96 8.16 -0.81
N TYR A 254 -13.54 7.17 -1.50
CA TYR A 254 -14.99 6.89 -1.45
C TYR A 254 -15.47 6.54 -0.05
N ALA A 255 -14.79 5.60 0.61
CA ALA A 255 -15.14 5.17 1.96
C ALA A 255 -15.01 6.30 2.99
N SER A 256 -14.17 7.30 2.73
CA SER A 256 -14.03 8.49 3.58
C SER A 256 -15.08 9.58 3.28
N GLY A 257 -15.93 9.38 2.28
CA GLY A 257 -16.96 10.33 1.87
C GLY A 257 -16.52 11.33 0.79
N LEU A 258 -15.40 11.06 0.10
CA LEU A 258 -14.85 11.90 -0.95
C LEU A 258 -14.98 11.22 -2.32
N ASN A 259 -15.21 12.01 -3.38
CA ASN A 259 -15.35 11.52 -4.74
C ASN A 259 -13.98 11.47 -5.42
N PRO A 260 -13.42 10.31 -5.78
CA PRO A 260 -12.14 10.25 -6.49
C PRO A 260 -12.32 10.64 -7.97
N ILE A 261 -11.45 11.54 -8.42
CA ILE A 261 -11.25 11.90 -9.83
C ILE A 261 -9.81 11.55 -10.18
N ILE A 262 -9.58 10.83 -11.27
CA ILE A 262 -8.24 10.54 -11.78
C ILE A 262 -8.05 11.23 -13.12
N HIS A 263 -6.99 12.02 -13.26
CA HIS A 263 -6.73 12.84 -14.43
C HIS A 263 -5.31 12.66 -14.97
N VAL A 264 -5.19 12.25 -16.23
CA VAL A 264 -3.94 12.19 -16.98
C VAL A 264 -3.79 13.46 -17.83
N SER A 265 -2.82 14.30 -17.47
CA SER A 265 -2.52 15.55 -18.18
C SER A 265 -2.16 15.33 -19.64
N SER A 266 -2.53 16.28 -20.49
CA SER A 266 -2.10 16.30 -21.90
C SER A 266 -0.58 16.42 -22.05
N SER A 267 0.10 16.97 -21.03
CA SER A 267 1.56 17.14 -20.99
C SER A 267 2.32 15.98 -20.32
N CYS A 268 1.65 14.88 -19.98
CA CYS A 268 2.29 13.75 -19.30
C CYS A 268 3.40 13.11 -20.16
N GLU A 269 4.63 13.06 -19.63
CA GLU A 269 5.77 12.44 -20.34
C GLU A 269 5.65 10.91 -20.45
N THR A 270 4.97 10.27 -19.49
CA THR A 270 4.77 8.81 -19.42
C THR A 270 3.32 8.44 -19.71
N ARG A 271 2.69 9.19 -20.63
CA ARG A 271 1.24 9.14 -20.89
C ARG A 271 0.69 7.76 -21.21
N GLU A 272 1.44 6.93 -21.95
CA GLU A 272 0.99 5.56 -22.28
C GLU A 272 0.76 4.72 -21.01
N LEU A 273 1.72 4.71 -20.08
CA LEU A 273 1.60 3.99 -18.82
C LEU A 273 0.52 4.61 -17.92
N ALA A 274 0.40 5.94 -17.91
CA ALA A 274 -0.63 6.66 -17.17
C ALA A 274 -2.05 6.28 -17.66
N LEU A 275 -2.28 6.25 -18.98
CA LEU A 275 -3.55 5.83 -19.58
C LEU A 275 -3.83 4.35 -19.36
N LYS A 276 -2.83 3.48 -19.51
CA LYS A 276 -2.96 2.05 -19.18
C LYS A 276 -3.45 1.87 -17.74
N ARG A 277 -2.82 2.58 -16.80
CA ARG A 277 -3.23 2.51 -15.39
C ARG A 277 -4.63 3.07 -15.17
N LEU A 278 -4.96 4.19 -15.82
CA LEU A 278 -6.29 4.79 -15.77
C LEU A 278 -7.37 3.79 -16.19
N GLU A 279 -7.11 2.96 -17.20
CA GLU A 279 -8.01 1.91 -17.67
C GLU A 279 -8.12 0.74 -16.67
N GLU A 280 -7.00 0.33 -16.06
CA GLU A 280 -6.95 -0.77 -15.08
C GLU A 280 -7.63 -0.44 -13.74
N ILE A 281 -7.64 0.83 -13.32
CA ILE A 281 -8.37 1.27 -12.12
C ILE A 281 -9.84 0.84 -12.26
N PRO A 282 -10.49 0.26 -11.24
CA PRO A 282 -11.90 -0.11 -11.32
C PRO A 282 -12.79 1.06 -11.78
N SER A 283 -13.78 0.81 -12.63
CA SER A 283 -14.70 1.85 -13.12
C SER A 283 -15.74 2.28 -12.09
N ARG A 284 -15.86 1.52 -10.99
CA ARG A 284 -16.76 1.79 -9.87
C ARG A 284 -16.19 1.25 -8.56
N PHE A 285 -16.70 1.72 -7.44
CA PHE A 285 -16.36 1.15 -6.14
C PHE A 285 -16.91 -0.29 -6.02
N PRO A 286 -16.10 -1.30 -5.60
CA PRO A 286 -16.51 -2.70 -5.51
C PRO A 286 -17.80 -2.91 -4.70
N GLY A 287 -18.77 -3.62 -5.27
CA GLY A 287 -20.06 -3.87 -4.62
C GLY A 287 -21.09 -2.75 -4.75
N THR A 288 -20.78 -1.65 -5.45
CA THR A 288 -21.72 -0.53 -5.66
C THR A 288 -21.79 -0.12 -7.14
N ASN A 289 -22.67 0.83 -7.46
CA ASN A 289 -22.72 1.49 -8.78
C ASN A 289 -22.05 2.88 -8.78
N LEU A 290 -21.30 3.24 -7.73
CA LEU A 290 -20.63 4.55 -7.64
C LEU A 290 -19.47 4.63 -8.65
N PRO A 291 -19.56 5.47 -9.70
CA PRO A 291 -18.60 5.45 -10.80
C PRO A 291 -17.32 6.19 -10.44
N VAL A 292 -16.16 5.65 -10.78
CA VAL A 292 -14.88 6.36 -10.67
C VAL A 292 -14.75 7.33 -11.85
N LYS A 293 -14.69 8.63 -11.59
CA LYS A 293 -14.55 9.65 -12.64
C LYS A 293 -13.10 9.65 -13.15
N LYS A 294 -12.93 9.47 -14.46
CA LYS A 294 -11.63 9.35 -15.13
C LYS A 294 -11.57 10.36 -16.28
N ALA A 295 -10.54 11.20 -16.27
CA ALA A 295 -10.24 12.16 -17.32
C ALA A 295 -8.95 11.75 -18.02
N ARG A 296 -9.02 11.53 -19.33
CA ARG A 296 -7.88 11.16 -20.18
C ARG A 296 -7.04 12.36 -20.58
N ASP A 297 -7.60 13.56 -20.50
CA ASP A 297 -6.96 14.83 -20.84
C ASP A 297 -7.61 16.00 -20.09
N ASP A 298 -7.08 17.20 -20.31
CA ASP A 298 -7.52 18.42 -19.63
C ASP A 298 -8.92 18.87 -20.07
N GLU A 299 -9.40 18.46 -21.25
CA GLU A 299 -10.75 18.79 -21.71
C GLU A 299 -11.81 17.93 -21.04
N GLU A 300 -11.56 16.63 -20.92
CA GLU A 300 -12.39 15.71 -20.13
C GLU A 300 -12.41 16.11 -18.66
N LEU A 301 -11.27 16.55 -18.11
CA LEU A 301 -11.21 17.04 -16.73
C LEU A 301 -12.15 18.24 -16.54
N LYS A 302 -12.10 19.24 -17.41
CA LYS A 302 -12.99 20.42 -17.32
C LYS A 302 -14.47 20.02 -17.26
N LYS A 303 -14.91 19.11 -18.14
CA LYS A 303 -16.28 18.59 -18.15
C LYS A 303 -16.64 17.87 -16.84
N ILE A 304 -15.72 17.09 -16.28
CA ILE A 304 -15.92 16.39 -15.01
C ILE A 304 -16.05 17.38 -13.83
N LEU A 305 -15.27 18.46 -13.85
CA LEU A 305 -15.24 19.48 -12.80
C LEU A 305 -16.47 20.39 -12.78
N GLU A 306 -17.25 20.44 -13.87
CA GLU A 306 -18.53 21.16 -13.92
C GLU A 306 -19.61 20.52 -13.04
N ALA A 307 -19.51 19.21 -12.79
CA ALA A 307 -20.47 18.47 -11.97
C ALA A 307 -20.09 18.53 -10.48
N PRO A 308 -21.01 18.94 -9.58
CA PRO A 308 -20.71 18.98 -8.16
C PRO A 308 -20.36 17.60 -7.59
N PRO A 309 -19.53 17.51 -6.53
CA PRO A 309 -19.25 16.25 -5.85
C PRO A 309 -20.52 15.62 -5.26
N LEU A 310 -20.62 14.30 -5.27
CA LEU A 310 -21.72 13.60 -4.60
C LEU A 310 -21.56 13.73 -3.09
N ALA A 311 -22.67 13.96 -2.39
CA ALA A 311 -22.70 13.93 -0.94
C ALA A 311 -22.63 12.48 -0.47
N LEU A 312 -21.58 12.14 0.27
CA LEU A 312 -21.38 10.83 0.87
C LEU A 312 -21.13 11.00 2.37
N GLU A 313 -21.54 10.00 3.14
CA GLU A 313 -21.26 9.97 4.58
C GLU A 313 -19.75 9.88 4.81
N ARG A 314 -19.26 10.67 5.77
CA ARG A 314 -17.84 10.89 6.01
C ARG A 314 -17.32 10.02 7.14
N SER A 315 -16.12 9.48 6.94
CA SER A 315 -15.37 8.77 7.98
C SER A 315 -13.90 9.09 7.83
N GLU A 316 -13.21 9.39 8.94
CA GLU A 316 -11.75 9.45 8.94
C GLU A 316 -11.17 8.03 8.84
N ILE A 317 -10.06 7.90 8.13
CA ILE A 317 -9.29 6.66 8.02
C ILE A 317 -8.50 6.50 9.33
N PRO A 318 -8.68 5.41 10.10
CA PRO A 318 -7.92 5.18 11.32
C PRO A 318 -6.42 5.02 11.03
N GLU A 319 -5.56 5.62 11.88
CA GLU A 319 -4.10 5.64 11.68
C GLU A 319 -3.50 4.22 11.66
N GLU A 320 -4.05 3.30 12.46
CA GLU A 320 -3.59 1.91 12.54
C GLU A 320 -3.73 1.13 11.23
N VAL A 321 -4.61 1.57 10.32
CA VAL A 321 -4.86 0.88 9.04
C VAL A 321 -3.59 0.82 8.20
N VAL A 322 -2.84 1.92 8.13
CA VAL A 322 -1.61 2.03 7.32
C VAL A 322 -0.35 1.57 8.05
N LEU A 323 -0.41 1.43 9.39
CA LEU A 323 0.65 0.86 10.22
C LEU A 323 0.68 -0.67 10.20
N HIS A 324 -0.39 -1.31 9.73
CA HIS A 324 -0.44 -2.76 9.59
C HIS A 324 0.57 -3.25 8.54
N ARG A 325 1.15 -4.45 8.74
CA ARG A 325 2.08 -5.12 7.80
C ARG A 325 1.59 -5.29 6.36
N SER A 326 0.31 -5.04 6.12
CA SER A 326 -0.32 -5.19 4.80
C SER A 326 -0.86 -3.86 4.29
N ARG A 327 -0.37 -2.73 4.82
CA ARG A 327 -0.63 -1.31 4.46
C ARG A 327 -1.77 -1.10 3.46
N ARG A 328 -1.50 -1.14 2.14
CA ARG A 328 -2.52 -0.87 1.09
C ARG A 328 -3.62 -1.92 1.01
N ARG A 329 -3.33 -3.19 1.35
CA ARG A 329 -4.36 -4.21 1.53
C ARG A 329 -5.27 -3.87 2.71
N SER A 330 -4.70 -3.50 3.86
CA SER A 330 -5.51 -3.09 5.02
C SER A 330 -6.38 -1.89 4.68
N LEU A 331 -5.84 -0.91 3.94
CA LEU A 331 -6.60 0.25 3.47
C LEU A 331 -7.76 -0.13 2.55
N LEU A 332 -7.55 -1.04 1.60
CA LEU A 332 -8.62 -1.55 0.74
C LEU A 332 -9.72 -2.27 1.55
N LEU A 333 -9.33 -3.12 2.51
CA LEU A 333 -10.27 -3.86 3.34
C LEU A 333 -11.08 -2.94 4.25
N TRP A 334 -10.43 -1.97 4.90
CA TRP A 334 -11.10 -0.91 5.65
C TRP A 334 -12.09 -0.16 4.76
N SER A 335 -11.71 0.17 3.53
CA SER A 335 -12.58 0.91 2.61
C SER A 335 -13.87 0.14 2.30
N ILE A 336 -13.76 -1.17 2.06
CA ILE A 336 -14.91 -2.04 1.77
C ILE A 336 -15.79 -2.22 3.01
N GLU A 337 -15.18 -2.46 4.17
CA GLU A 337 -15.91 -2.59 5.43
C GLU A 337 -16.67 -1.31 5.79
N GLU A 338 -15.99 -0.16 5.69
CA GLU A 338 -16.56 1.14 6.02
C GLU A 338 -17.67 1.54 5.03
N MET A 339 -17.47 1.29 3.74
CA MET A 339 -18.55 1.48 2.75
C MET A 339 -19.74 0.55 3.02
N GLY A 340 -19.50 -0.69 3.46
CA GLY A 340 -20.55 -1.64 3.81
C GLY A 340 -21.42 -1.23 5.01
N LYS A 341 -20.93 -0.31 5.86
CA LYS A 341 -21.74 0.31 6.93
C LYS A 341 -22.68 1.38 6.38
N LYS A 342 -22.31 2.02 5.27
CA LYS A 342 -22.99 3.18 4.67
C LYS A 342 -24.00 2.79 3.61
N VAL A 343 -23.67 1.76 2.82
CA VAL A 343 -24.50 1.27 1.72
C VAL A 343 -24.48 -0.26 1.65
N SER A 344 -25.57 -0.84 1.14
CA SER A 344 -25.61 -2.28 0.88
C SER A 344 -24.72 -2.64 -0.31
N LEU A 345 -23.69 -3.45 -0.06
CA LEU A 345 -22.79 -3.95 -1.10
C LEU A 345 -23.35 -5.19 -1.79
N ASN A 346 -23.16 -5.31 -3.11
CA ASN A 346 -23.47 -6.53 -3.85
C ASN A 346 -22.53 -7.67 -3.41
N PRO A 347 -23.03 -8.74 -2.78
CA PRO A 347 -22.21 -9.83 -2.25
C PRO A 347 -21.49 -10.65 -3.32
N GLU A 348 -21.96 -10.61 -4.57
CA GLU A 348 -21.41 -11.37 -5.69
C GLU A 348 -20.32 -10.62 -6.46
N ASP A 349 -20.15 -9.32 -6.21
CA ASP A 349 -19.14 -8.51 -6.91
C ASP A 349 -17.73 -8.92 -6.46
N GLN A 350 -16.80 -8.93 -7.42
CA GLN A 350 -15.42 -9.33 -7.17
C GLN A 350 -14.60 -8.18 -6.61
N VAL A 351 -13.66 -8.51 -5.75
CA VAL A 351 -12.76 -7.53 -5.12
C VAL A 351 -11.39 -7.61 -5.79
N PRO A 352 -10.95 -6.54 -6.49
CA PRO A 352 -9.65 -6.50 -7.14
C PRO A 352 -8.50 -6.86 -6.19
N GLY A 353 -7.63 -7.76 -6.64
CA GLY A 353 -6.43 -8.17 -5.90
C GLY A 353 -6.66 -9.09 -4.70
N VAL A 354 -7.90 -9.38 -4.28
CA VAL A 354 -8.20 -10.38 -3.24
C VAL A 354 -8.54 -11.70 -3.91
N TYR A 355 -7.92 -12.80 -3.47
CA TYR A 355 -8.12 -14.12 -4.09
C TYR A 355 -8.85 -15.08 -3.14
N ASN A 356 -9.81 -15.83 -3.67
CA ASN A 356 -10.51 -16.85 -2.91
C ASN A 356 -9.71 -18.16 -2.88
N VAL A 357 -9.84 -18.89 -1.79
CA VAL A 357 -9.19 -20.19 -1.60
C VAL A 357 -10.24 -21.19 -1.16
N GLN A 358 -10.21 -22.37 -1.76
CA GLN A 358 -11.02 -23.52 -1.36
C GLN A 358 -10.12 -24.65 -0.86
N VAL A 359 -10.65 -25.42 0.07
CA VAL A 359 -9.99 -26.61 0.63
C VAL A 359 -10.97 -27.77 0.57
N ASP A 360 -10.57 -28.88 -0.04
CA ASP A 360 -11.32 -30.12 -0.03
C ASP A 360 -11.17 -30.79 1.35
N PRO A 361 -12.23 -30.85 2.18
CA PRO A 361 -12.15 -31.40 3.54
C PRO A 361 -11.92 -32.92 3.58
N ASN A 362 -12.19 -33.62 2.47
CA ASN A 362 -12.00 -35.06 2.33
C ASN A 362 -10.54 -35.41 2.05
N LYS A 363 -9.82 -34.54 1.32
CA LYS A 363 -8.39 -34.71 1.04
C LYS A 363 -7.51 -34.06 2.11
N CYS A 364 -7.95 -32.96 2.70
CA CYS A 364 -7.15 -32.22 3.65
C CYS A 364 -6.98 -33.00 4.97
N VAL A 365 -5.73 -33.33 5.29
CA VAL A 365 -5.36 -34.06 6.51
C VAL A 365 -5.00 -33.15 7.69
N LEU A 366 -4.99 -31.82 7.53
CA LEU A 366 -4.61 -30.83 8.56
C LEU A 366 -3.13 -30.93 9.01
N CYS A 367 -2.20 -31.13 8.07
CA CYS A 367 -0.75 -31.19 8.34
C CYS A 367 -0.07 -29.83 8.58
N GLY A 368 -0.77 -28.72 8.36
CA GLY A 368 -0.26 -27.36 8.56
C GLY A 368 0.81 -26.89 7.56
N VAL A 369 1.07 -27.64 6.49
CA VAL A 369 2.06 -27.22 5.46
C VAL A 369 1.65 -25.90 4.80
N CYS A 370 0.36 -25.71 4.52
CA CYS A 370 -0.13 -24.45 3.95
C CYS A 370 0.08 -23.25 4.88
N VAL A 371 -0.01 -23.44 6.21
CA VAL A 371 0.25 -22.41 7.23
C VAL A 371 1.70 -21.96 7.15
N ARG A 372 2.65 -22.89 7.15
CA ARG A 372 4.09 -22.59 7.07
C ARG A 372 4.51 -21.99 5.72
N ALA A 373 3.82 -22.36 4.63
CA ALA A 373 4.16 -21.88 3.29
C ALA A 373 3.64 -20.46 2.98
N CYS A 374 2.63 -19.97 3.70
CA CYS A 374 1.97 -18.71 3.39
C CYS A 374 2.67 -17.51 4.05
N GLN A 375 3.37 -16.71 3.26
CA GLN A 375 4.02 -15.47 3.71
C GLN A 375 3.00 -14.42 4.22
N MET A 376 1.76 -14.50 3.73
CA MET A 376 0.67 -13.62 4.16
C MET A 376 -0.05 -14.08 5.44
N LEU A 377 0.34 -15.21 6.04
CA LEU A 377 -0.30 -15.76 7.25
C LEU A 377 -1.82 -15.86 7.15
N VAL A 378 -2.32 -16.14 5.94
CA VAL A 378 -3.75 -16.29 5.63
C VAL A 378 -4.33 -17.56 6.25
N PRO A 379 -3.76 -18.75 6.00
CA PRO A 379 -4.13 -19.96 6.72
C PRO A 379 -3.59 -19.96 8.14
N ASP A 380 -4.42 -20.42 9.07
CA ASP A 380 -4.11 -20.55 10.49
C ASP A 380 -4.68 -21.88 10.99
N LEU A 381 -3.88 -22.65 11.74
CA LEU A 381 -4.25 -23.94 12.29
C LEU A 381 -4.18 -23.86 13.81
N LYS A 382 -5.34 -23.92 14.48
CA LYS A 382 -5.45 -23.75 15.93
C LYS A 382 -6.21 -24.91 16.57
N GLY A 383 -5.97 -25.08 17.87
CA GLY A 383 -6.73 -26.01 18.72
C GLY A 383 -5.85 -27.05 19.41
N ASN A 384 -6.34 -27.55 20.55
CA ASN A 384 -5.62 -28.50 21.41
C ASN A 384 -6.11 -29.93 21.20
N ASP A 385 -7.37 -30.22 21.53
CA ASP A 385 -7.99 -31.54 21.29
C ASP A 385 -8.67 -31.63 19.93
N ASN A 386 -9.15 -30.50 19.41
CA ASN A 386 -9.76 -30.39 18.08
C ASN A 386 -9.00 -29.33 17.27
N LEU A 387 -8.41 -29.75 16.16
CA LEU A 387 -7.75 -28.84 15.23
C LEU A 387 -8.77 -28.23 14.28
N GLU A 388 -8.62 -26.93 14.06
CA GLU A 388 -9.39 -26.15 13.12
C GLU A 388 -8.46 -25.39 12.17
N LEU A 389 -8.59 -25.68 10.88
CA LEU A 389 -7.93 -24.91 9.82
C LEU A 389 -8.87 -23.79 9.37
N THR A 390 -8.38 -22.56 9.48
CA THR A 390 -9.10 -21.36 9.08
C THR A 390 -8.29 -20.56 8.06
N TYR A 391 -8.97 -19.81 7.20
CA TYR A 391 -8.33 -18.92 6.23
C TYR A 391 -8.92 -17.52 6.38
N ASN A 392 -8.06 -16.52 6.57
CA ASN A 392 -8.44 -15.12 6.52
C ASN A 392 -8.40 -14.60 5.07
N ILE A 393 -9.44 -14.94 4.30
CA ILE A 393 -9.53 -14.70 2.84
C ILE A 393 -9.22 -13.26 2.42
N PRO A 394 -9.67 -12.19 3.13
CA PRO A 394 -9.33 -10.81 2.81
C PRO A 394 -7.85 -10.52 2.51
N TYR A 395 -6.93 -11.22 3.18
CA TYR A 395 -5.48 -11.00 3.05
C TYR A 395 -4.80 -11.90 2.01
N CYS A 396 -5.57 -12.74 1.31
CA CYS A 396 -5.03 -13.60 0.27
C CYS A 396 -4.68 -12.80 -0.98
N ILE A 397 -3.39 -12.73 -1.28
CA ILE A 397 -2.86 -12.17 -2.54
C ILE A 397 -2.78 -13.22 -3.66
N GLY A 398 -3.21 -14.46 -3.41
CA GLY A 398 -3.26 -15.52 -4.43
C GLY A 398 -1.94 -16.20 -4.75
N SER A 399 -0.88 -16.13 -3.92
CA SER A 399 0.46 -16.65 -4.28
C SER A 399 0.57 -18.13 -4.61
N GLU A 400 -0.49 -18.92 -4.42
CA GLU A 400 -0.58 -20.36 -4.69
C GLU A 400 0.49 -21.21 -3.98
N ARG A 401 1.25 -20.65 -3.05
CA ARG A 401 2.22 -21.42 -2.25
C ARG A 401 1.54 -22.55 -1.47
N CYS A 402 0.34 -22.31 -0.96
CA CYS A 402 -0.46 -23.33 -0.29
C CYS A 402 -0.90 -24.45 -1.23
N VAL A 403 -1.17 -24.15 -2.51
CA VAL A 403 -1.53 -25.13 -3.54
C VAL A 403 -0.31 -25.98 -3.88
N LYS A 404 0.80 -25.33 -4.26
CA LYS A 404 2.05 -25.98 -4.67
C LYS A 404 2.66 -26.90 -3.60
N ASN A 405 2.48 -26.56 -2.32
CA ASN A 405 3.07 -27.31 -1.21
C ASN A 405 2.09 -28.30 -0.55
N CYS A 406 0.84 -28.42 -0.99
CA CYS A 406 -0.10 -29.35 -0.35
C CYS A 406 0.18 -30.79 -0.78
N PRO A 407 0.63 -31.70 0.13
CA PRO A 407 0.96 -33.08 -0.25
C PRO A 407 -0.26 -33.89 -0.72
N GLU A 408 -1.47 -33.48 -0.29
CA GLU A 408 -2.72 -34.16 -0.62
C GLU A 408 -3.48 -33.50 -1.78
N ASN A 409 -2.90 -32.46 -2.41
CA ASN A 409 -3.56 -31.67 -3.46
C ASN A 409 -4.98 -31.21 -3.05
N ALA A 410 -5.13 -30.80 -1.79
CA ALA A 410 -6.41 -30.48 -1.17
C ALA A 410 -6.78 -28.99 -1.24
N VAL A 411 -5.91 -28.13 -1.76
CA VAL A 411 -6.09 -26.67 -1.75
C VAL A 411 -6.12 -26.14 -3.18
N SER A 412 -7.05 -25.23 -3.47
CA SER A 412 -7.15 -24.54 -4.77
C SER A 412 -7.39 -23.04 -4.60
N VAL A 413 -6.86 -22.23 -5.52
CA VAL A 413 -7.16 -20.79 -5.63
C VAL A 413 -8.14 -20.64 -6.79
N THR A 414 -9.35 -20.13 -6.53
CA THR A 414 -10.47 -20.18 -7.50
C THR A 414 -10.71 -18.85 -8.22
N GLY A 415 -9.72 -17.96 -8.22
CA GLY A 415 -9.83 -16.60 -8.79
C GLY A 415 -10.04 -15.52 -7.72
N LEU A 416 -10.64 -14.40 -8.12
CA LEU A 416 -10.90 -13.26 -7.23
C LEU A 416 -11.97 -13.61 -6.19
N ALA A 417 -11.78 -13.12 -4.96
CA ALA A 417 -12.76 -13.21 -3.90
C ALA A 417 -13.93 -12.26 -4.17
N LYS A 418 -15.13 -12.70 -3.82
CA LYS A 418 -16.32 -11.86 -3.82
C LYS A 418 -16.42 -11.06 -2.53
N ILE A 419 -17.27 -10.04 -2.49
CA ILE A 419 -17.58 -9.30 -1.25
C ILE A 419 -18.04 -10.26 -0.14
N SER A 420 -18.88 -11.25 -0.46
CA SER A 420 -19.35 -12.27 0.49
C SER A 420 -18.24 -13.21 1.02
N ASP A 421 -17.10 -13.28 0.33
CA ASP A 421 -15.96 -14.09 0.72
C ASP A 421 -15.04 -13.38 1.72
N LEU A 422 -15.19 -12.07 1.93
CA LEU A 422 -14.31 -11.23 2.76
C LEU A 422 -14.49 -11.46 4.26
N LYS A 423 -14.22 -12.69 4.71
CA LYS A 423 -14.26 -13.08 6.12
C LYS A 423 -13.28 -14.18 6.39
N LYS A 424 -12.99 -14.38 7.68
CA LYS A 424 -12.33 -15.61 8.13
C LYS A 424 -13.27 -16.80 7.94
N LYS A 425 -12.78 -17.84 7.26
CA LYS A 425 -13.56 -19.06 6.97
C LYS A 425 -12.90 -20.27 7.60
N THR A 426 -13.69 -21.12 8.24
CA THR A 426 -13.26 -22.46 8.67
C THR A 426 -13.31 -23.41 7.49
N MET A 427 -12.19 -24.05 7.20
CA MET A 427 -12.01 -24.90 6.02
C MET A 427 -12.12 -26.38 6.34
N ASN A 428 -11.61 -26.81 7.50
CA ASN A 428 -11.64 -28.22 7.90
C ASN A 428 -11.42 -28.35 9.42
N LYS A 429 -11.92 -29.44 10.01
CA LYS A 429 -11.76 -29.80 11.42
C LYS A 429 -11.37 -31.27 11.57
N ALA A 430 -10.57 -31.59 12.57
CA ALA A 430 -10.33 -32.98 13.00
C ALA A 430 -9.90 -33.04 14.46
N VAL A 431 -10.09 -34.21 15.07
CA VAL A 431 -9.60 -34.52 16.41
C VAL A 431 -8.08 -34.71 16.37
N VAL A 432 -7.41 -34.31 17.45
CA VAL A 432 -5.99 -34.58 17.66
C VAL A 432 -5.81 -36.01 18.16
N ALA A 433 -5.08 -36.80 17.38
CA ALA A 433 -4.61 -38.10 17.81
C ALA A 433 -3.65 -37.97 18.98
N LYS A 434 -3.90 -38.75 20.03
CA LYS A 434 -3.05 -38.84 21.23
C LYS A 434 -2.23 -40.12 21.19
N CYS A 435 -1.03 -40.05 21.78
CA CYS A 435 -0.17 -41.21 21.89
C CYS A 435 -0.81 -42.27 22.77
N ARG A 436 -0.91 -43.51 22.26
CA ARG A 436 -1.44 -44.65 23.02
C ARG A 436 -0.66 -44.95 24.31
N ILE A 437 0.63 -44.62 24.37
CA ILE A 437 1.51 -44.91 25.51
C ILE A 437 1.50 -43.78 26.54
N CYS A 438 1.73 -42.53 26.12
CA CYS A 438 1.92 -41.41 27.04
C CYS A 438 0.83 -40.33 26.99
N GLY A 439 -0.17 -40.45 26.12
CA GLY A 439 -1.26 -39.49 25.96
C GLY A 439 -0.89 -38.16 25.28
N LYS A 440 0.40 -37.92 24.97
CA LYS A 440 0.85 -36.68 24.29
C LYS A 440 0.19 -36.53 22.90
N PRO A 441 -0.17 -35.31 22.46
CA PRO A 441 -0.70 -35.08 21.12
C PRO A 441 0.34 -35.38 20.05
N ILE A 442 -0.05 -36.09 18.99
CA ILE A 442 0.83 -36.48 17.87
C ILE A 442 0.52 -35.63 16.63
N GLY A 443 -0.73 -35.24 16.44
CA GLY A 443 -1.19 -34.48 15.28
C GLY A 443 -2.64 -34.81 14.94
N SER A 444 -3.12 -34.36 13.78
CA SER A 444 -4.47 -34.69 13.30
C SER A 444 -4.64 -36.20 13.09
N GLU A 445 -5.77 -36.76 13.54
CA GLU A 445 -6.14 -38.15 13.28
C GLU A 445 -6.13 -38.48 11.76
N LYS A 446 -6.50 -37.52 10.92
CA LYS A 446 -6.46 -37.68 9.45
C LYS A 446 -5.03 -37.91 8.93
N VAL A 447 -4.01 -37.29 9.56
CA VAL A 447 -2.60 -37.54 9.19
C VAL A 447 -2.20 -38.96 9.55
N LYS A 448 -2.58 -39.45 10.73
CA LYS A 448 -2.29 -40.82 11.17
C LYS A 448 -2.85 -41.83 10.16
N VAL A 449 -4.15 -41.74 9.86
CA VAL A 449 -4.83 -42.65 8.92
C VAL A 449 -4.18 -42.62 7.54
N ARG A 450 -3.76 -41.43 7.08
CA ARG A 450 -3.07 -41.27 5.81
C ARG A 450 -1.71 -41.96 5.78
N VAL A 451 -0.89 -41.75 6.82
CA VAL A 451 0.43 -42.36 6.94
C VAL A 451 0.32 -43.89 7.05
N ASP A 452 -0.66 -44.39 7.81
CA ASP A 452 -0.98 -45.83 7.88
C ASP A 452 -1.23 -46.41 6.49
N SER A 453 -2.13 -45.77 5.74
CA SER A 453 -2.50 -46.19 4.39
C SER A 453 -1.29 -46.17 3.45
N MET A 454 -0.43 -45.15 3.54
CA MET A 454 0.78 -45.03 2.74
C MET A 454 1.78 -46.16 3.06
N LEU A 455 2.05 -46.44 4.34
CA LEU A 455 2.98 -47.50 4.76
C LEU A 455 2.50 -48.89 4.31
N ILE A 456 1.20 -49.16 4.44
CA ILE A 456 0.59 -50.41 3.96
C ILE A 456 0.77 -50.54 2.44
N SER A 457 0.50 -49.47 1.69
CA SER A 457 0.63 -49.48 0.22
C SER A 457 2.07 -49.69 -0.25
N GLN A 458 3.07 -49.34 0.57
CA GLN A 458 4.50 -49.54 0.29
C GLN A 458 5.03 -50.90 0.78
N GLY A 459 4.15 -51.81 1.24
CA GLY A 459 4.54 -53.15 1.67
C GLY A 459 4.98 -53.27 3.13
N PHE A 460 4.91 -52.20 3.92
CA PHE A 460 5.23 -52.22 5.35
C PHE A 460 4.03 -52.69 6.19
N GLN A 461 3.58 -53.93 5.96
CA GLN A 461 2.49 -54.51 6.75
C GLN A 461 2.85 -54.59 8.24
N GLY A 462 1.89 -54.31 9.12
CA GLY A 462 2.10 -54.33 10.58
C GLY A 462 2.78 -53.10 11.18
N THR A 463 3.16 -52.09 10.37
CA THR A 463 3.76 -50.84 10.88
C THR A 463 2.74 -49.78 11.34
N ALA A 464 1.45 -49.99 11.09
CA ALA A 464 0.37 -49.11 11.55
C ALA A 464 0.33 -48.94 13.07
N GLN A 465 0.85 -49.91 13.82
CA GLN A 465 0.98 -49.85 15.29
C GLN A 465 1.98 -48.78 15.78
N TYR A 466 2.74 -48.16 14.88
CA TYR A 466 3.65 -47.08 15.21
C TYR A 466 3.03 -45.71 14.94
N THR A 467 2.02 -45.55 14.10
CA THR A 467 1.50 -44.21 13.77
C THR A 467 0.67 -43.58 14.90
N ASP A 468 0.20 -44.37 15.86
CA ASP A 468 -0.47 -43.93 17.10
C ASP A 468 0.49 -43.72 18.28
N VAL A 469 1.80 -43.74 18.04
CA VAL A 469 2.85 -43.54 19.06
C VAL A 469 3.69 -42.30 18.74
N CYS A 470 3.96 -41.46 19.75
CA CYS A 470 4.79 -40.27 19.56
C CYS A 470 6.26 -40.65 19.31
N ASN A 471 7.05 -39.73 18.74
CA ASN A 471 8.46 -40.00 18.40
C ASN A 471 9.29 -40.45 19.62
N GLU A 472 9.07 -39.87 20.80
CA GLU A 472 9.77 -40.27 22.03
C GLU A 472 9.44 -41.71 22.43
N CYS A 473 8.16 -42.09 22.42
CA CYS A 473 7.75 -43.44 22.81
C CYS A 473 8.16 -44.48 21.75
N LYS A 474 8.16 -44.10 20.45
CA LYS A 474 8.74 -44.95 19.39
C LYS A 474 10.20 -45.23 19.63
N GLN A 475 11.00 -44.21 19.94
CA GLN A 475 12.43 -44.37 20.23
C GLN A 475 12.63 -45.31 21.43
N LYS A 476 11.89 -45.11 22.52
CA LYS A 476 11.96 -46.00 23.69
C LYS A 476 11.66 -47.46 23.34
N GLU A 477 10.61 -47.71 22.56
CA GLU A 477 10.22 -49.07 22.18
C GLU A 477 11.26 -49.71 21.24
N LEU A 478 11.75 -48.96 20.25
CA LEU A 478 12.80 -49.44 19.34
C LEU A 478 14.11 -49.73 20.08
N THR A 479 14.51 -48.86 21.02
CA THR A 479 15.68 -49.07 21.87
C THR A 479 15.50 -50.32 22.73
N LYS A 480 14.32 -50.51 23.34
CA LYS A 480 13.99 -51.71 24.11
C LYS A 480 14.14 -52.98 23.26
N ILE A 481 13.53 -53.02 22.07
CA ILE A 481 13.64 -54.16 21.14
C ILE A 481 15.11 -54.44 20.77
N TRP A 482 15.89 -53.39 20.53
CA TRP A 482 17.31 -53.52 20.19
C TRP A 482 18.14 -54.10 21.36
N VAL A 483 17.93 -53.59 22.58
CA VAL A 483 18.58 -54.09 23.79
C VAL A 483 18.18 -55.55 24.07
N GLU A 484 16.89 -55.89 23.94
CA GLU A 484 16.41 -57.28 24.12
C GLU A 484 17.04 -58.24 23.10
N ARG A 485 17.18 -57.83 21.83
CA ARG A 485 17.88 -58.62 20.81
C ARG A 485 19.35 -58.85 21.18
N LEU A 486 20.06 -57.80 21.56
CA LEU A 486 21.45 -57.89 22.02
C LEU A 486 21.60 -58.85 23.22
N LEU A 487 20.71 -58.74 24.20
CA LEU A 487 20.74 -59.57 25.41
C LEU A 487 20.32 -61.04 25.13
N SER A 488 19.47 -61.28 24.13
CA SER A 488 18.99 -62.62 23.77
C SER A 488 19.96 -63.45 22.92
N GLY A 489 21.08 -62.87 22.48
CA GLY A 489 22.11 -63.57 21.70
C GLY A 489 21.70 -64.02 20.29
N ARG A 490 20.48 -63.70 19.83
CA ARG A 490 20.05 -63.95 18.45
C ARG A 490 20.53 -62.81 17.56
N LYS A 491 21.46 -63.12 16.65
CA LYS A 491 21.85 -62.23 15.55
C LYS A 491 20.69 -61.99 14.59
#